data_AF-A0A101C9I5-F1
#
_entry.id   AF-A0A101C9I5-F1
#
_cell.length_a   1.000
_cell.length_b   1.000
_cell.length_c   1.000
_cell.angle_alpha   90.00
_cell.angle_beta   90.00
_cell.angle_gamma   90.00
#
_symmetry.space_group_name_H-M   'P 1'
#
loop_
_entity.id
_entity.type
_entity.pdbx_description
1 polymer ?
#
loop_
_entity_poly.entity_id
_entity_poly.type
_entity_poly.pdbx_seq_one_letter_code
_entity_poly.pdbx_strand_id
1 'polypeptide(L)' 'MNTSGKNISDVEVINKVDPICQMQTAGFTKDTMTYKNKVYGFCSVYCKDEFKKDPEKYVQK' A
#
# COMPACT_ATOMS: atom_id res chain seq x y z
N MET A 1 0.14 25.46 2.87
CA MET A 1 -0.13 24.26 2.06
C MET A 1 -0.10 23.07 3.00
N ASN A 2 -1.27 22.61 3.42
CA ASN A 2 -1.41 21.60 4.49
C ASN A 2 -1.32 20.22 3.85
N THR A 3 -0.11 19.76 3.54
CA THR A 3 0.14 18.38 3.14
C THR A 3 0.10 17.53 4.41
N SER A 4 -1.12 17.20 4.86
CA SER A 4 -1.36 16.12 5.82
C SER A 4 -0.95 14.80 5.18
N GLY A 5 0.36 14.53 5.16
CA GLY A 5 0.89 13.18 5.12
C GLY A 5 0.54 12.53 6.45
N LYS A 6 -0.71 12.09 6.58
CA LYS A 6 -1.18 11.30 7.73
C LYS A 6 -0.31 10.05 7.72
N ASN A 7 0.69 9.97 8.59
CA ASN A 7 1.50 8.78 8.73
C ASN A 7 0.56 7.71 9.30
N ILE A 8 0.17 6.76 8.47
CA ILE A 8 -0.85 5.75 8.81
C ILE A 8 -0.13 4.64 9.57
N SER A 9 0.20 4.90 10.84
CA SER A 9 1.00 3.99 11.67
C SER A 9 0.20 2.80 12.24
N ASP A 10 -1.14 2.82 12.13
CA ASP A 10 -2.05 1.87 12.80
C ASP A 10 -2.93 1.05 11.84
N VAL A 11 -2.69 1.13 10.52
CA VAL A 11 -3.47 0.28 9.60
C VAL A 11 -2.81 -1.09 9.47
N GLU A 12 -3.56 -2.11 9.88
CA GLU A 12 -3.19 -3.51 9.71
C GLU A 12 -3.27 -3.90 8.24
N VAL A 13 -2.12 -3.86 7.57
CA VAL A 13 -1.96 -4.26 6.18
C VAL A 13 -1.48 -5.71 6.12
N ILE A 14 -2.02 -6.48 5.18
CA ILE A 14 -1.64 -7.89 5.03
C ILE A 14 -0.27 -8.07 4.37
N ASN A 15 0.25 -7.02 3.72
CA ASN A 15 1.55 -7.03 3.07
C ASN A 15 2.60 -6.32 3.94
N LYS A 16 3.69 -7.04 4.25
CA LYS A 16 4.84 -6.46 4.97
C LYS A 16 5.70 -5.57 4.06
N VAL A 17 5.58 -5.75 2.75
CA VAL A 17 6.36 -5.08 1.71
C VAL A 17 5.40 -4.60 0.61
N ASP A 18 5.65 -3.40 0.08
CA ASP A 18 4.97 -2.84 -1.08
C ASP A 18 5.18 -3.75 -2.30
N PRO A 19 4.11 -4.25 -2.95
CA PRO A 19 4.26 -5.20 -4.05
C PRO A 19 4.75 -4.55 -5.35
N ILE A 20 4.75 -3.21 -5.45
CA ILE A 20 5.23 -2.48 -6.64
C ILE A 20 6.73 -2.23 -6.56
N CYS A 21 7.18 -1.62 -5.46
CA CYS A 21 8.57 -1.18 -5.31
C CYS A 21 9.41 -2.09 -4.41
N GLN A 22 8.81 -3.14 -3.84
CA GLN A 22 9.46 -4.07 -2.90
C GLN A 22 10.06 -3.38 -1.66
N MET A 23 9.54 -2.19 -1.32
CA MET A 23 9.96 -1.42 -0.17
C MET A 23 9.15 -1.81 1.07
N GLN A 24 9.75 -1.79 2.26
CA GLN A 24 9.03 -2.16 3.49
C GLN A 24 7.83 -1.23 3.73
N THR A 25 6.63 -1.79 3.79
CA THR A 25 5.39 -1.05 4.13
C THR A 25 5.21 -0.93 5.64
N ALA A 26 5.84 -1.80 6.43
CA ALA A 26 5.87 -1.70 7.88
C ALA A 26 6.46 -0.35 8.33
N GLY A 27 5.61 0.55 8.82
CA GLY A 27 5.99 1.88 9.33
C GLY A 27 6.07 3.01 8.30
N PHE A 28 6.04 2.71 7.00
CA PHE A 28 6.13 3.71 5.92
C PHE A 28 4.92 3.70 4.99
N THR A 29 3.83 3.03 5.39
CA THR A 29 2.59 3.02 4.63
C THR A 29 2.01 4.43 4.58
N LYS A 30 2.02 5.01 3.38
CA LYS A 30 1.54 6.37 3.10
C LYS A 30 0.10 6.33 2.60
N ASP A 31 -0.28 5.25 1.93
CA ASP A 31 -1.63 5.02 1.44
C ASP A 31 -1.99 3.53 1.56
N THR A 32 -3.28 3.22 1.61
CA THR A 32 -3.78 1.85 1.70
C THR A 32 -4.91 1.61 0.71
N MET A 33 -5.08 0.36 0.29
CA MET A 33 -6.20 -0.04 -0.56
C MET A 33 -6.75 -1.38 -0.12
N THR A 34 -8.08 -1.46 -0.08
CA THR A 34 -8.77 -2.73 0.14
C THR A 34 -8.96 -3.44 -1.18
N TYR A 35 -8.44 -4.66 -1.30
CA TYR A 35 -8.59 -5.51 -2.47
C TYR A 35 -8.93 -6.94 -2.03
N LYS A 36 -9.99 -7.54 -2.60
CA LYS A 36 -10.47 -8.89 -2.23
C LYS A 36 -10.62 -9.07 -0.69
N ASN A 37 -11.21 -8.07 -0.02
CA ASN A 37 -11.43 -8.04 1.43
C ASN A 37 -10.14 -8.07 2.27
N LYS A 38 -9.01 -7.67 1.69
CA LYS A 38 -7.69 -7.57 2.33
C LYS A 38 -7.17 -6.15 2.18
N VAL A 39 -6.58 -5.60 3.23
CA VAL A 39 -6.01 -4.25 3.20
C VAL A 39 -4.54 -4.36 2.81
N TYR A 40 -4.16 -3.67 1.73
CA TYR A 40 -2.78 -3.57 1.25
C TYR A 40 -2.24 -2.17 1.54
N GLY A 41 -1.04 -2.12 2.10
CA GLY A 41 -0.27 -0.90 2.31
C GLY A 41 0.59 -0.58 1.10
N PHE A 42 0.75 0.71 0.85
CA PHE A 42 1.59 1.26 -0.20
C PHE A 42 2.46 2.36 0.38
N CYS A 43 3.73 2.39 -0.01
CA CYS A 43 4.67 3.43 0.42
C CYS A 43 4.35 4.79 -0.23
N SER A 44 3.57 4.79 -1.32
CA SER A 44 3.23 5.99 -2.08
C SER A 44 1.92 5.81 -2.86
N VAL A 45 1.32 6.93 -3.25
CA VAL A 45 0.12 6.96 -4.10
C VAL A 45 0.41 6.30 -5.45
N TYR A 46 1.61 6.48 -5.99
CA TYR A 46 2.07 5.84 -7.22
C TYR A 46 1.99 4.31 -7.13
N CYS A 47 2.48 3.71 -6.03
CA CYS A 47 2.39 2.27 -5.84
C CYS A 47 0.93 1.78 -5.78
N LYS A 48 0.04 2.56 -5.15
CA LYS A 48 -1.39 2.23 -5.15
C LYS A 48 -1.99 2.29 -6.57
N ASP A 49 -1.65 3.29 -7.36
CA ASP A 49 -2.16 3.41 -8.74
C ASP A 49 -1.63 2.31 -9.65
N GLU A 50 -0.33 1.97 -9.57
CA GLU A 50 0.23 0.82 -10.29
C GLU A 50 -0.43 -0.49 -9.85
N PHE A 51 -0.66 -0.66 -8.55
CA PHE A 51 -1.36 -1.83 -8.03
C PHE A 51 -2.82 -1.88 -8.50
N LYS A 52 -3.51 -0.73 -8.65
CA LYS A 52 -4.87 -0.69 -9.20
C LYS A 52 -4.94 -1.11 -10.66
N LYS A 53 -3.89 -0.85 -11.44
CA LYS A 53 -3.84 -1.26 -12.86
C LYS A 53 -3.82 -2.78 -12.98
N ASP A 54 -3.01 -3.44 -12.15
CA ASP A 54 -2.76 -4.88 -12.26
C ASP A 54 -2.70 -5.61 -10.90
N PRO A 55 -3.75 -5.53 -10.06
CA PRO A 55 -3.69 -6.02 -8.68
C PRO A 55 -3.47 -7.53 -8.63
N GLU A 56 -3.97 -8.28 -9.62
CA GLU A 56 -3.83 -9.74 -9.65
C GLU A 56 -2.38 -10.20 -9.84
N LYS A 57 -1.57 -9.41 -10.57
CA LYS A 57 -0.14 -9.66 -10.75
C LYS A 57 0.64 -9.46 -9.46
N TYR A 58 0.25 -8.48 -8.67
CA TYR A 58 0.92 -8.09 -7.42
C TYR A 58 0.42 -8.85 -6.19
N VAL A 59 -0.79 -9.42 -6.27
CA VAL A 59 -1.41 -10.26 -5.23
C VAL A 59 -1.12 -11.74 -5.45
N GLN A 60 -0.21 -12.10 -6.37
CA GLN A 60 0.16 -13.49 -6.60
C GLN A 60 0.58 -14.13 -5.26
N LYS A 61 -0.16 -15.19 -4.94
CA LYS A 61 -0.33 -15.79 -3.63
C LYS A 61 0.88 -16.63 -3.23
#